data_AF-A0AAV0YJF2-F1
#
_entry.id   AF-A0AAV0YJF2-F1
#
_cell.length_a   1.000
_cell.length_b   1.000
_cell.length_c   1.000
_cell.angle_alpha   90.00
_cell.angle_beta   90.00
_cell.angle_gamma   90.00
#
_symmetry.space_group_name_H-M   'P 1'
#
loop_
_entity.id
_entity.type
_entity.pdbx_description
1 polymer ?
#
loop_
_entity_poly.entity_id
_entity_poly.type
_entity_poly.pdbx_seq_one_letter_code
_entity_poly.pdbx_strand_id
1 'polypeptide(L)'
;MTIGFMEVHVLKAKGLNTTCFFGGMEDPYVLIQYEGQEHKSTVAKGRGRNHVWDEKFMFKVDNFGSKDKHKIILKIMDKDTFSADDFMGQTIIYVKDLLTQGVENGVSKLPPLKYRVVRADQSYRGEVDVAITFTPKVTYMTS
;
A
#
# COMPACT_ATOMS: atom_id res chain seq x y z
N MET A 1 -20.18 -17.24 -0.63
CA MET A 1 -19.39 -16.00 -0.53
C MET A 1 -18.08 -16.36 0.12
N THR A 2 -17.00 -16.42 -0.65
CA THR A 2 -15.66 -16.53 -0.07
C THR A 2 -15.34 -15.14 0.48
N ILE A 3 -14.91 -15.07 1.74
CA ILE A 3 -14.41 -13.85 2.37
C ILE A 3 -12.93 -14.10 2.68
N GLY A 4 -12.07 -13.11 2.60
CA GLY A 4 -10.67 -13.23 2.99
C GLY A 4 -10.14 -11.97 3.63
N PHE A 5 -8.92 -12.05 4.15
CA PHE A 5 -8.18 -10.94 4.72
C PHE A 5 -6.90 -10.74 3.93
N MET A 6 -6.64 -9.50 3.56
CA MET A 6 -5.43 -9.08 2.88
C MET A 6 -4.63 -8.19 3.82
N GLU A 7 -3.46 -8.66 4.23
CA GLU A 7 -2.46 -7.89 4.97
C GLU A 7 -1.53 -7.19 3.98
N VAL A 8 -1.50 -5.87 4.02
CA VAL A 8 -0.58 -5.02 3.26
C VAL A 8 0.48 -4.51 4.23
N HIS A 9 1.72 -4.92 4.06
CA HIS A 9 2.85 -4.51 4.89
C HIS A 9 3.70 -3.51 4.12
N VAL A 10 3.63 -2.25 4.54
CA VAL A 10 4.44 -1.16 3.99
C VAL A 10 5.72 -1.07 4.81
N LEU A 11 6.84 -1.45 4.21
CA LEU A 11 8.12 -1.55 4.91
C LEU A 11 8.84 -0.20 4.92
N LYS A 12 9.28 0.23 3.74
CA LYS A 12 10.11 1.42 3.58
C LYS A 12 9.98 1.98 2.16
N ALA A 13 10.31 3.25 1.99
CA ALA A 13 10.53 3.84 0.68
C ALA A 13 11.91 4.46 0.61
N LYS A 14 12.48 4.37 -0.59
CA LYS A 14 13.80 4.89 -0.91
C LYS A 14 13.73 5.79 -2.13
N GLY A 15 14.51 6.86 -2.08
CA GLY A 15 14.66 7.77 -3.22
C GLY A 15 13.44 8.66 -3.43
N LEU A 16 12.56 8.79 -2.43
CA LEU A 16 11.51 9.79 -2.39
C LEU A 16 12.17 11.16 -2.49
N ASN A 17 12.02 11.80 -3.66
CA ASN A 17 12.55 13.13 -3.89
C ASN A 17 11.55 14.14 -3.33
N THR A 18 11.61 14.30 -2.01
CA THR A 18 10.99 15.37 -1.25
C THR A 18 11.48 16.72 -1.77
N THR A 19 10.55 17.65 -1.88
CA THR A 19 10.79 19.03 -2.29
C THR A 19 11.50 19.83 -1.19
N CYS A 20 11.67 19.27 0.01
CA CYS A 20 12.26 19.94 1.17
C CYS A 20 13.79 19.78 1.22
N PHE A 21 14.50 20.43 0.28
CA PHE A 21 15.97 20.52 0.26
C PHE A 21 16.58 21.32 1.44
N PHE A 22 15.77 21.81 2.39
CA PHE A 22 16.17 22.77 3.43
C PHE A 22 15.73 22.34 4.84
N GLY A 23 16.22 21.19 5.33
CA GLY A 23 16.23 20.90 6.77
C GLY A 23 14.88 20.83 7.49
N GLY A 24 13.76 20.79 6.76
CA GLY A 24 12.42 20.56 7.32
C GLY A 24 12.24 19.10 7.72
N MET A 25 11.43 18.87 8.76
CA MET A 25 10.97 17.52 9.11
C MET A 25 10.11 17.01 7.95
N GLU A 26 10.68 16.11 7.15
CA GLU A 26 9.96 15.38 6.10
C GLU A 26 9.16 14.29 6.80
N ASP A 27 7.84 14.46 6.85
CA ASP A 27 6.93 13.60 7.59
C ASP A 27 6.00 12.83 6.63
N PRO A 28 6.53 12.01 5.69
CA PRO A 28 5.70 11.36 4.69
C PRO A 28 4.86 10.25 5.30
N TYR A 29 3.61 10.17 4.88
CA TYR A 29 2.68 9.12 5.23
C TYR A 29 2.08 8.46 3.98
N VAL A 30 1.63 7.23 4.13
CA VAL A 30 1.04 6.44 3.06
C VAL A 30 -0.46 6.28 3.31
N LEU A 31 -1.25 6.60 2.30
CA LEU A 31 -2.68 6.29 2.23
C LEU A 31 -2.86 5.05 1.37
N ILE A 32 -3.34 3.98 1.98
CA ILE A 32 -3.61 2.70 1.33
C ILE A 32 -5.13 2.60 1.12
N GLN A 33 -5.55 2.57 -0.15
CA GLN A 33 -6.94 2.44 -0.54
C GLN A 33 -7.18 1.09 -1.23
N TYR A 34 -8.21 0.37 -0.81
CA TYR A 34 -8.63 -0.91 -1.37
C TYR A 34 -10.15 -1.10 -1.26
N GLU A 35 -10.84 -1.30 -2.39
CA GLU A 35 -12.30 -1.54 -2.45
C GLU A 35 -13.19 -0.63 -1.57
N GLY A 36 -12.83 0.65 -1.44
CA GLY A 36 -13.56 1.62 -0.61
C GLY A 36 -13.16 1.65 0.87
N GLN A 37 -12.26 0.75 1.29
CA GLN A 37 -11.53 0.88 2.56
C GLN A 37 -10.31 1.79 2.34
N GLU A 38 -10.09 2.70 3.27
CA GLU A 38 -8.92 3.58 3.29
C GLU A 38 -8.24 3.46 4.65
N HIS A 39 -6.92 3.25 4.63
CA HIS A 39 -6.08 3.27 5.82
C HIS A 39 -4.95 4.27 5.64
N LYS A 40 -4.71 5.06 6.68
CA LYS A 40 -3.60 6.01 6.75
C LYS A 40 -2.52 5.41 7.64
N SER A 41 -1.29 5.38 7.15
CA SER A 41 -0.13 5.02 7.96
C SER A 41 0.25 6.14 8.92
N THR A 42 1.07 5.80 9.91
CA THR A 42 1.79 6.85 10.63
C THR A 42 2.82 7.54 9.75
N VAL A 43 3.34 8.66 10.25
CA VAL A 43 4.46 9.37 9.64
C VAL A 43 5.69 8.46 9.66
N ALA A 44 6.37 8.38 8.52
CA ALA A 44 7.54 7.52 8.38
C ALA A 44 8.66 7.95 9.33
N LYS A 45 9.36 6.96 9.88
CA LYS A 45 10.60 7.19 10.62
C LYS A 45 11.77 7.16 9.66
N GLY A 46 12.60 8.19 9.66
CA GLY A 46 13.76 8.27 8.77
C GLY A 46 14.40 9.64 8.78
N ARG A 47 15.57 9.74 8.15
CA ARG A 47 16.21 11.03 7.83
C ARG A 47 16.61 11.05 6.37
N GLY A 48 16.33 12.15 5.69
CA GLY A 48 16.53 12.31 4.26
C GLY A 48 15.71 11.31 3.45
N ARG A 49 16.24 10.82 2.33
CA ARG A 49 15.52 10.07 1.29
C ARG A 49 15.16 8.60 1.61
N ASN A 50 15.27 8.19 2.86
CA ASN A 50 15.00 6.81 3.28
C ASN A 50 14.02 6.80 4.46
N HIS A 51 12.77 6.48 4.14
CA HIS A 51 11.64 6.52 5.05
C HIS A 51 11.21 5.09 5.37
N VAL A 52 11.00 4.78 6.65
CA VAL A 52 10.60 3.46 7.12
C VAL A 52 9.27 3.60 7.88
N TRP A 53 8.26 2.86 7.43
CA TRP A 53 6.98 2.75 8.14
C TRP A 53 6.97 1.48 8.98
N ASP A 54 7.31 0.35 8.35
CA ASP A 54 7.18 -0.99 8.93
C ASP A 54 5.79 -1.25 9.52
N GLU A 55 4.75 -0.85 8.79
CA GLU A 55 3.35 -0.92 9.23
C GLU A 55 2.53 -1.90 8.41
N LYS A 56 1.62 -2.59 9.10
CA LYS A 56 0.74 -3.61 8.52
C LYS A 56 -0.71 -3.15 8.58
N PHE A 57 -1.39 -3.26 7.46
CA PHE A 57 -2.79 -2.89 7.29
C PHE A 57 -3.59 -4.11 6.86
N MET A 58 -4.67 -4.41 7.57
CA MET A 58 -5.57 -5.52 7.24
C MET A 58 -6.80 -4.99 6.53
N PHE A 59 -7.05 -5.52 5.34
CA PHE A 59 -8.20 -5.23 4.51
C PHE A 59 -9.09 -6.45 4.40
N LYS A 60 -10.40 -6.25 4.48
CA LYS A 60 -11.36 -7.32 4.25
C LYS A 60 -11.64 -7.45 2.74
N VAL A 61 -11.63 -8.67 2.23
CA VAL A 61 -11.92 -8.99 0.83
C VAL A 61 -13.20 -9.81 0.79
N ASP A 62 -14.32 -9.18 0.44
CA ASP A 62 -15.65 -9.81 0.49
C ASP A 62 -16.15 -10.33 -0.87
N ASN A 63 -15.53 -9.93 -1.99
CA ASN A 63 -16.01 -10.31 -3.32
C ASN A 63 -14.92 -10.53 -4.38
N PHE A 64 -14.43 -11.77 -4.46
CA PHE A 64 -13.46 -12.21 -5.48
C PHE A 64 -13.98 -12.18 -6.92
N GLY A 65 -15.29 -12.02 -7.14
CA GLY A 65 -15.91 -12.08 -8.46
C GLY A 65 -15.75 -10.83 -9.32
N SER A 66 -15.48 -9.66 -8.71
CA SER A 66 -15.36 -8.39 -9.46
C SER A 66 -13.92 -8.18 -9.95
N LYS A 67 -13.62 -8.64 -11.17
CA LYS A 67 -12.29 -8.56 -11.80
C LYS A 67 -11.65 -7.16 -11.78
N ASP A 68 -12.44 -6.10 -11.81
CA ASP A 68 -11.96 -4.71 -11.88
C ASP A 68 -11.60 -4.06 -10.54
N LYS A 69 -11.88 -4.73 -9.41
CA LYS A 69 -11.77 -4.10 -8.08
C LYS A 69 -10.56 -4.54 -7.25
N HIS A 70 -9.78 -5.51 -7.71
CA HIS A 70 -8.63 -6.07 -6.98
C HIS A 70 -7.33 -5.28 -7.19
N LYS A 71 -7.37 -3.97 -6.96
CA LYS A 71 -6.20 -3.09 -7.02
C LYS A 71 -6.04 -2.34 -5.70
N ILE A 72 -4.82 -2.30 -5.21
CA ILE A 72 -4.44 -1.48 -4.06
C ILE A 72 -3.80 -0.22 -4.60
N ILE A 73 -4.26 0.93 -4.12
CA ILE A 73 -3.68 2.22 -4.45
C ILE A 73 -2.95 2.69 -3.19
N LEU A 74 -1.63 2.84 -3.27
CA LEU A 74 -0.86 3.48 -2.20
C LEU A 74 -0.46 4.86 -2.67
N LYS A 75 -0.93 5.89 -1.97
CA LYS A 75 -0.57 7.28 -2.20
C LYS A 75 0.38 7.73 -1.11
N ILE A 76 1.50 8.30 -1.49
CA ILE A 76 2.48 8.86 -0.56
C ILE A 76 2.25 10.37 -0.55
N MET A 77 1.99 10.88 0.65
CA MET A 77 1.74 12.30 0.92
C MET A 77 2.81 12.77 1.90
N ASP A 78 3.31 13.99 1.73
CA ASP A 78 4.14 14.64 2.74
C ASP A 78 3.25 15.48 3.65
N LYS A 79 3.40 15.33 4.97
CA LYS A 79 2.61 16.11 5.93
C LYS A 79 3.33 17.42 6.19
N ASP A 80 2.91 18.46 5.50
CA ASP A 80 3.43 19.80 5.73
C ASP A 80 2.66 20.49 6.87
N THR A 81 3.38 21.00 7.88
CA THR A 81 2.74 21.65 9.04
C THR A 81 2.17 23.04 8.71
N PHE A 82 2.65 23.67 7.63
CA PHE A 82 2.32 25.06 7.27
C PHE A 82 1.75 25.25 5.85
N SER A 83 1.53 24.18 5.09
CA SER A 83 1.01 24.24 3.71
C SER A 83 0.11 23.04 3.42
N ALA A 84 -0.58 23.06 2.28
CA ALA A 84 -1.36 21.91 1.85
C ALA A 84 -0.42 20.70 1.64
N ASP A 85 -0.79 19.54 2.18
CA ASP A 85 -0.02 18.29 2.05
C ASP A 85 0.42 18.06 0.59
N ASP A 86 1.72 17.95 0.33
CA ASP A 86 2.23 17.73 -1.01
C ASP A 86 2.08 16.25 -1.41
N PHE A 87 1.43 16.01 -2.55
CA PHE A 87 1.28 14.66 -3.10
C PHE A 87 2.61 14.20 -3.67
N MET A 88 3.34 13.34 -2.97
CA MET A 88 4.65 12.87 -3.41
C MET A 88 4.58 11.89 -4.58
N GLY A 89 3.50 11.11 -4.67
CA GLY A 89 3.26 10.16 -5.74
C GLY A 89 2.36 9.01 -5.32
N GLN A 90 2.07 8.11 -6.25
CA GLN A 90 1.28 6.92 -5.99
C GLN A 90 1.86 5.68 -6.66
N THR A 91 1.47 4.54 -6.14
CA THR A 91 1.67 3.24 -6.78
C THR A 91 0.37 2.47 -6.79
N ILE A 92 0.17 1.69 -7.85
CA ILE A 92 -1.00 0.84 -8.04
C ILE A 92 -0.50 -0.60 -8.11
N ILE A 93 -0.97 -1.44 -7.21
CA ILE A 93 -0.60 -2.84 -7.14
C ILE A 93 -1.83 -3.68 -7.48
N TYR A 94 -1.70 -4.50 -8.52
CA TYR A 94 -2.73 -5.45 -8.91
C TYR A 94 -2.55 -6.74 -8.11
N VAL A 95 -3.52 -7.05 -7.25
CA VAL A 95 -3.50 -8.24 -6.40
C VAL A 95 -4.38 -9.37 -6.94
N LYS A 96 -4.92 -9.20 -8.15
CA LYS A 96 -5.82 -10.18 -8.77
C LYS A 96 -5.24 -11.59 -8.77
N ASP A 97 -4.03 -11.78 -9.30
CA ASP A 97 -3.36 -13.08 -9.36
C ASP A 97 -3.10 -13.65 -7.95
N LEU A 98 -2.69 -12.79 -7.01
CA LEU A 98 -2.47 -13.17 -5.62
C LEU A 98 -3.76 -13.68 -4.96
N LEU A 99 -4.88 -12.99 -5.17
CA LEU A 99 -6.17 -13.37 -4.63
C LEU A 99 -6.69 -14.67 -5.27
N THR A 100 -6.58 -14.80 -6.59
CA THR A 100 -6.96 -16.04 -7.30
C THR A 100 -6.16 -17.23 -6.78
N GLN A 101 -4.83 -17.09 -6.69
CA GLN A 101 -3.96 -18.13 -6.15
C GLN A 101 -4.30 -18.46 -4.69
N GLY A 102 -4.67 -17.49 -3.86
CA GLY A 102 -5.07 -17.76 -2.49
C GLY A 102 -6.43 -18.46 -2.40
N VAL A 103 -7.41 -18.06 -3.20
CA VAL A 103 -8.69 -18.77 -3.21
C VAL A 103 -8.53 -20.23 -3.65
N GLU A 104 -7.62 -20.51 -4.59
CA GLU A 104 -7.36 -21.87 -5.09
C GLU A 104 -6.42 -22.69 -4.17
N ASN A 105 -5.36 -22.09 -3.64
CA ASN A 105 -4.31 -22.79 -2.88
C ASN A 105 -4.36 -22.52 -1.36
N GLY A 106 -5.32 -21.74 -0.88
CA GLY A 106 -5.39 -21.29 0.51
C GLY A 106 -4.61 -20.00 0.74
N VAL A 107 -3.41 -20.05 1.30
CA VAL A 107 -2.68 -18.81 1.65
C VAL A 107 -1.74 -18.40 0.54
N SER A 108 -1.86 -17.16 0.06
CA SER A 108 -0.94 -16.59 -0.92
C SER A 108 -0.15 -15.44 -0.29
N LYS A 109 1.17 -15.44 -0.53
CA LYS A 109 2.10 -14.47 0.05
C LYS A 109 2.92 -13.86 -1.07
N LEU A 110 2.86 -12.56 -1.19
CA LEU A 110 3.72 -11.76 -2.04
C LEU A 110 4.87 -11.25 -1.17
N PRO A 111 6.13 -11.62 -1.50
CA PRO A 111 7.28 -11.12 -0.77
C PRO A 111 7.39 -9.59 -0.90
N PRO A 112 8.22 -8.93 -0.09
CA PRO A 112 8.53 -7.51 -0.24
C PRO A 112 9.00 -7.21 -1.67
N LEU A 113 8.15 -6.51 -2.42
CA LEU A 113 8.45 -6.08 -3.78
C LEU A 113 8.59 -4.56 -3.82
N LYS A 114 9.51 -4.12 -4.69
CA LYS A 114 9.78 -2.71 -4.95
C LYS A 114 8.81 -2.20 -5.99
N TYR A 115 7.96 -1.27 -5.60
CA TYR A 115 7.03 -0.61 -6.48
C TYR A 115 7.50 0.80 -6.79
N ARG A 116 7.40 1.19 -8.06
CA ARG A 116 7.75 2.54 -8.50
C ARG A 116 6.67 3.51 -8.06
N VAL A 117 7.08 4.59 -7.42
CA VAL A 117 6.21 5.69 -7.05
C VAL A 117 6.24 6.72 -8.17
N VAL A 118 5.08 6.98 -8.77
CA VAL A 118 4.92 7.93 -9.88
C VAL A 118 3.94 9.03 -9.50
N ARG A 119 4.24 10.27 -9.89
CA ARG A 119 3.28 11.38 -9.77
C ARG A 119 2.32 11.41 -10.97
N ALA A 120 1.32 12.30 -10.88
CA ALA A 120 0.37 12.55 -11.96
C ALA A 120 1.04 13.08 -13.25
N ASP A 121 2.21 13.69 -13.13
CA ASP A 121 3.06 14.16 -14.24
C ASP A 121 3.92 13.04 -14.85
N GLN A 122 3.71 11.78 -14.45
CA GLN A 122 4.53 10.62 -14.81
C GLN A 122 5.99 10.67 -14.34
N SER A 123 6.36 11.63 -13.48
CA SER A 123 7.70 11.70 -12.90
C SER A 123 7.92 10.55 -11.93
N TYR A 124 9.02 9.81 -12.12
CA TYR A 124 9.49 8.83 -11.16
C TYR A 124 10.00 9.52 -9.91
N ARG A 125 9.41 9.19 -8.76
CA ARG A 125 9.71 9.82 -7.48
C ARG A 125 10.39 8.90 -6.48
N GLY A 126 10.59 7.63 -6.81
CA GLY A 126 11.29 6.68 -5.94
C GLY A 126 10.67 5.29 -5.97
N GLU A 127 11.05 4.47 -5.02
CA GLU A 127 10.57 3.09 -4.85
C GLU A 127 10.06 2.86 -3.43
N VAL A 128 9.00 2.06 -3.31
CA VAL A 128 8.42 1.63 -2.04
C VAL A 128 8.41 0.11 -1.95
N ASP A 129 8.91 -0.42 -0.84
CA ASP A 129 8.93 -1.84 -0.51
C ASP A 129 7.60 -2.18 0.17
N VAL A 130 6.78 -3.01 -0.50
CA VAL A 130 5.49 -3.46 0.01
C VAL A 130 5.41 -4.98 -0.11
N ALA A 131 5.05 -5.63 0.98
CA ALA A 131 4.69 -7.05 1.00
C ALA A 131 3.17 -7.18 1.16
N ILE A 132 2.60 -8.21 0.56
CA ILE A 132 1.14 -8.43 0.59
C ILE A 132 0.89 -9.89 0.91
N THR A 133 0.09 -10.17 1.93
CA THR A 133 -0.32 -11.53 2.26
C THR A 133 -1.82 -11.62 2.21
N PHE A 134 -2.34 -12.61 1.50
CA PHE A 134 -3.76 -12.87 1.44
C PHE A 134 -4.08 -14.22 2.07
N THR A 135 -5.07 -14.21 2.96
CA THR A 135 -5.57 -15.37 3.68
C THR A 135 -7.09 -15.47 3.48
N PRO A 136 -7.59 -16.47 2.75
CA PRO A 136 -9.01 -16.71 2.61
C PRO A 136 -9.58 -17.23 3.94
N LYS A 137 -10.71 -16.67 4.34
CA LYS A 137 -11.53 -17.20 5.42
C LYS A 137 -12.54 -18.16 4.81
N VAL A 138 -12.24 -19.46 4.90
CA VAL A 138 -13.18 -20.51 4.51
C VAL A 138 -14.30 -20.52 5.55
N THR A 139 -15.44 -19.91 5.22
CA THR A 139 -16.66 -20.07 6.01
C THR A 139 -17.29 -21.40 5.60
N TYR A 140 -17.09 -22.44 6.40
CA TYR A 140 -17.91 -23.64 6.31
C TYR A 140 -19.32 -23.25 6.74
N MET A 141 -20.26 -23.18 5.80
CA MET A 141 -21.67 -23.19 6.16
C MET A 141 -21.97 -24.59 6.68
N THR A 142 -21.91 -24.77 7.99
CA THR A 142 -22.49 -25.96 8.63
C THR A 142 -23.99 -25.91 8.39
N SER A 143 -24.49 -26.99 7.77
CA SER A 143 -25.89 -27.24 7.42
C SER A 143 -26.82 -27.21 8.64
#